data_AF-A0A954Q578-F1
#
_entry.id   AF-A0A954Q578-F1
#
_cell.length_a   1.000
_cell.length_b   1.000
_cell.length_c   1.000
_cell.angle_alpha   90.00
_cell.angle_beta   90.00
_cell.angle_gamma   90.00
#
_symmetry.space_group_name_H-M   'P 1'
#
loop_
_entity.id
_entity.type
_entity.pdbx_description
1 polymer ?
#
loop_
_entity_poly.entity_id
_entity_poly.type
_entity_poly.pdbx_seq_one_letter_code
_entity_poly.pdbx_strand_id
1 'polypeptide(L)'
;MDDLTANIATVIVGIVALCITGWTMIAVRLYQRQPPLAFDPRREAPWGLWDLLLVLALAFGPSLAVGVYFQPLLGSANPSSEALKELLRWNSFVSVISIFGMITYFQFRPQASLQDVGLNLRGLGHQFGVGIACFMLVAPVVFAIQAMFVLLLKFESKHPLIELLQDDPSAFYVCAFLAVVVAPISEELVFRGFLQGWLERLPLFRADMDSFLLGRRQTSEEDDLLYCETNRDTRRVALMPIIISSTVFALMHFSHGPDPIPLFFLALALGFVYQRTHRLLPCIIVHACLNGTTMLLLWLSLDELGK
;
A
#
# COMPACT_ATOMS: atom_id res chain seq x y z
N MET A 1 -22.30 32.67 -1.63
CA MET A 1 -21.11 32.00 -2.20
C MET A 1 -19.89 32.28 -1.33
N ASP A 2 -19.77 33.49 -0.79
CA ASP A 2 -18.62 33.97 0.00
C ASP A 2 -18.33 33.19 1.30
N ASP A 3 -19.36 32.78 2.06
CA ASP A 3 -19.14 32.03 3.32
C ASP A 3 -18.61 30.61 3.09
N LEU A 4 -19.08 29.92 2.04
CA LEU A 4 -18.61 28.56 1.72
C LEU A 4 -17.14 28.58 1.28
N THR A 5 -16.77 29.53 0.42
CA THR A 5 -15.39 29.71 -0.02
C THR A 5 -14.47 30.09 1.13
N ALA A 6 -14.92 30.97 2.04
CA ALA A 6 -14.17 31.34 3.24
C ALA A 6 -13.96 30.14 4.19
N ASN A 7 -14.98 29.30 4.36
CA ASN A 7 -14.89 28.08 5.17
C ASN A 7 -13.91 27.07 4.55
N ILE A 8 -13.98 26.83 3.24
CA ILE A 8 -13.04 25.94 2.54
C ILE A 8 -11.60 26.46 2.65
N ALA A 9 -11.38 27.76 2.43
CA ALA A 9 -10.07 28.37 2.55
C ALA A 9 -9.49 28.21 3.97
N THR A 10 -10.33 28.41 4.99
CA THR A 10 -9.94 28.24 6.40
C THR A 10 -9.51 26.79 6.69
N VAL A 11 -10.26 25.80 6.17
CA VAL A 11 -9.91 24.38 6.32
C VAL A 11 -8.59 24.06 5.63
N ILE A 12 -8.38 24.54 4.40
CA ILE A 12 -7.12 24.33 3.65
C ILE A 12 -5.94 24.93 4.41
N VAL A 13 -6.07 26.17 4.88
CA VAL A 13 -5.02 26.83 5.68
C VAL A 13 -4.71 26.04 6.95
N GLY A 14 -5.75 25.53 7.64
CA GLY A 14 -5.60 24.67 8.81
C GLY A 14 -4.82 23.38 8.50
N ILE A 15 -5.16 22.70 7.41
CA ILE A 15 -4.46 21.48 6.95
C ILE A 15 -2.99 21.78 6.64
N VAL A 16 -2.72 22.85 5.89
CA VAL A 16 -1.35 23.27 5.54
C VAL A 16 -0.53 23.58 6.79
N ALA A 17 -1.11 24.33 7.74
CA ALA A 17 -0.44 24.65 9.00
C ALA A 17 -0.11 23.38 9.82
N LEU A 18 -1.02 22.41 9.88
CA LEU A 18 -0.78 21.11 10.53
C LEU A 18 0.35 20.33 9.83
N CYS A 19 0.38 20.33 8.50
CA CYS A 19 1.43 19.67 7.73
C CYS A 19 2.81 20.29 8.00
N ILE A 20 2.89 21.63 7.94
CA ILE A 20 4.13 22.38 8.24
C ILE A 20 4.60 22.08 9.66
N THR A 21 3.69 22.11 10.63
CA THR A 21 4.00 21.81 12.03
C THR A 21 4.54 20.39 12.17
N GLY A 22 3.86 19.39 11.60
CA GLY A 22 4.30 17.99 11.70
C GLY A 22 5.64 17.73 11.00
N TRP A 23 5.88 18.29 9.81
CA TRP A 23 7.18 18.21 9.15
C TRP A 23 8.28 18.92 9.93
N THR A 24 7.98 20.07 10.54
CA THR A 24 8.92 20.77 11.44
C THR A 24 9.26 19.93 12.65
N MET A 25 8.28 19.27 13.28
CA MET A 25 8.52 18.36 14.40
C MET A 25 9.39 17.16 14.00
N ILE A 26 9.18 16.60 12.81
CA ILE A 26 10.03 15.53 12.26
C ILE A 26 11.44 16.07 12.02
N ALA A 27 11.60 17.23 11.41
CA ALA A 27 12.90 17.85 11.15
C ALA A 27 13.68 18.11 12.45
N VAL A 28 13.02 18.62 13.49
CA VAL A 28 13.61 18.81 14.83
C VAL A 28 14.05 17.49 15.43
N ARG A 29 13.23 16.43 15.34
CA ARG A 29 13.62 15.09 15.81
C ARG A 29 14.84 14.55 15.06
N LEU A 30 14.85 14.66 13.74
CA LEU A 30 15.97 14.24 12.91
C LEU A 30 17.25 15.01 13.24
N TYR A 31 17.16 16.33 13.45
CA TYR A 31 18.28 17.16 13.92
C TYR A 31 18.80 16.70 15.28
N GLN A 32 17.91 16.29 16.18
CA GLN A 32 18.24 15.70 17.49
C GLN A 32 18.65 14.21 17.40
N ARG A 33 18.81 13.64 16.20
CA ARG A 33 19.13 12.22 15.96
C ARG A 33 18.11 11.25 16.57
N GLN A 34 16.87 11.70 16.73
CA GLN A 34 15.74 10.87 17.13
C GLN A 34 14.98 10.39 15.89
N PRO A 35 14.51 9.13 15.86
CA PRO A 35 13.73 8.65 14.73
C PRO A 35 12.36 9.34 14.67
N PRO A 36 11.80 9.58 13.46
CA PRO A 36 10.47 10.19 13.29
C PRO A 36 9.35 9.37 13.93
N LEU A 37 9.46 8.04 13.90
CA LEU A 37 8.54 7.09 14.53
C LEU A 37 9.31 6.15 15.44
N ALA A 38 8.70 5.80 16.58
CA ALA A 38 9.23 4.80 17.49
C ALA A 38 9.40 3.46 16.78
N PHE A 39 10.44 2.70 17.17
CA PHE A 39 10.65 1.34 16.69
C PHE A 39 9.95 0.38 17.64
N ASP A 40 9.00 -0.38 17.11
CA ASP A 40 8.38 -1.49 17.84
C ASP A 40 9.16 -2.78 17.54
N PRO A 41 9.78 -3.43 18.56
CA PRO A 41 10.46 -4.70 18.37
C PRO A 41 9.51 -5.76 17.82
N ARG A 42 10.00 -6.54 16.86
CA ARG A 42 9.23 -7.59 16.19
C ARG A 42 10.00 -8.88 16.11
N ARG A 43 9.25 -9.97 15.88
CA ARG A 43 9.83 -11.22 15.41
C ARG A 43 10.09 -11.11 13.91
N GLU A 44 11.07 -11.85 13.43
CA GLU A 44 11.28 -12.01 12.00
C GLU A 44 10.14 -12.77 11.34
N ALA A 45 9.93 -12.46 10.07
CA ALA A 45 9.01 -13.15 9.18
C ALA A 45 9.29 -14.67 9.12
N PRO A 46 8.42 -15.56 9.63
CA PRO A 46 8.67 -17.01 9.64
C PRO A 46 8.46 -17.71 8.29
N TRP A 47 8.51 -16.98 7.17
CA TRP A 47 8.26 -17.49 5.82
C TRP A 47 9.47 -17.31 4.90
N GLY A 48 9.55 -18.15 3.87
CA GLY A 48 10.60 -18.17 2.86
C GLY A 48 10.07 -17.82 1.46
N LEU A 49 10.90 -18.07 0.44
CA LEU A 49 10.58 -17.74 -0.94
C LEU A 49 9.33 -18.49 -1.45
N TRP A 50 9.15 -19.77 -1.12
CA TRP A 50 8.00 -20.54 -1.61
C TRP A 50 6.67 -19.99 -1.12
N ASP A 51 6.69 -19.44 0.09
CA ASP A 51 5.51 -18.86 0.73
C ASP A 51 5.19 -17.52 0.10
N LEU A 52 6.22 -16.72 -0.19
CA LEU A 52 6.08 -15.48 -0.94
C LEU A 52 5.50 -15.74 -2.34
N LEU A 53 6.01 -16.74 -3.05
CA LEU A 53 5.50 -17.12 -4.37
C LEU A 53 4.04 -17.61 -4.30
N LEU A 54 3.68 -18.40 -3.29
CA LEU A 54 2.30 -18.82 -3.06
C LEU A 54 1.39 -17.64 -2.75
N VAL A 55 1.81 -16.72 -1.88
CA VAL A 55 1.08 -15.48 -1.57
C VAL A 55 0.86 -14.65 -2.83
N LEU A 56 1.90 -14.45 -3.65
CA LEU A 56 1.77 -13.73 -4.92
C LEU A 56 0.81 -14.43 -5.88
N ALA A 57 0.88 -15.76 -5.98
CA ALA A 57 -0.03 -16.54 -6.80
C ALA A 57 -1.49 -16.44 -6.30
N LEU A 58 -1.72 -16.46 -4.98
CA LEU A 58 -3.05 -16.28 -4.39
C LEU A 58 -3.56 -14.85 -4.58
N ALA A 59 -2.70 -13.85 -4.45
CA ALA A 59 -3.07 -12.44 -4.56
C ALA A 59 -3.43 -12.04 -6.00
N PHE A 60 -2.62 -12.46 -6.99
CA PHE A 60 -2.74 -11.98 -8.36
C PHE A 60 -3.26 -13.02 -9.35
N GLY A 61 -3.10 -14.31 -9.07
CA GLY A 61 -3.52 -15.40 -9.96
C GLY A 61 -5.02 -15.37 -10.29
N PRO A 62 -5.92 -15.30 -9.28
CA PRO A 62 -7.36 -15.22 -9.53
C PRO A 62 -7.77 -13.97 -10.33
N SER A 63 -7.23 -12.79 -10.01
CA SER A 63 -7.48 -11.56 -10.75
C SER A 63 -6.99 -11.64 -12.20
N LEU A 64 -5.82 -12.25 -12.43
CA LEU A 64 -5.30 -12.50 -13.78
C LEU A 64 -6.21 -13.46 -14.56
N ALA A 65 -6.69 -14.53 -13.92
CA ALA A 65 -7.61 -15.49 -14.54
C ALA A 65 -8.94 -14.83 -14.95
N VAL A 66 -9.50 -13.96 -14.10
CA VAL A 66 -10.68 -13.15 -14.45
C VAL A 66 -10.36 -12.25 -15.65
N GLY A 67 -9.24 -11.53 -15.63
CA GLY A 67 -8.82 -10.68 -16.75
C GLY A 67 -8.70 -11.44 -18.08
N VAL A 68 -8.08 -12.63 -18.06
CA VAL A 68 -7.96 -13.51 -19.23
C VAL A 68 -9.32 -14.01 -19.72
N TYR A 69 -10.21 -14.40 -18.80
CA TYR A 69 -11.55 -14.88 -19.14
C TYR A 69 -12.39 -13.79 -19.84
N PHE A 70 -12.31 -12.55 -19.39
CA PHE A 70 -13.03 -11.42 -19.99
C PHE A 70 -12.34 -10.82 -21.22
N GLN A 71 -11.09 -11.20 -21.52
CA GLN A 71 -10.31 -10.63 -22.63
C GLN A 71 -11.04 -10.67 -23.98
N PRO A 72 -11.72 -11.76 -24.40
CA PRO A 72 -12.44 -11.80 -25.68
C PRO A 72 -13.62 -10.83 -25.75
N LEU A 73 -14.26 -10.51 -24.62
CA LEU A 73 -15.36 -9.55 -24.54
C LEU A 73 -14.84 -8.11 -24.61
N LEU A 74 -13.68 -7.86 -23.98
CA LEU A 74 -13.05 -6.54 -23.91
C LEU A 74 -12.26 -6.17 -25.16
N GLY A 75 -11.80 -7.15 -25.95
CA GLY A 75 -11.03 -6.94 -27.18
C GLY A 75 -11.87 -6.48 -28.37
N SER A 76 -13.18 -6.25 -28.19
CA SER A 76 -14.04 -5.67 -29.22
C SER A 76 -13.79 -4.16 -29.36
N ALA A 77 -14.01 -3.59 -30.55
CA ALA A 77 -13.70 -2.19 -30.84
C ALA A 77 -14.45 -1.17 -29.96
N ASN A 78 -15.55 -1.59 -29.32
CA ASN A 78 -16.27 -0.87 -28.28
C ASN A 78 -16.72 -1.90 -27.23
N PRO A 79 -15.95 -2.14 -26.16
CA PRO A 79 -16.36 -3.05 -25.10
C PRO A 79 -17.66 -2.57 -24.45
N SER A 80 -18.59 -3.48 -24.19
CA SER A 80 -19.85 -3.11 -23.53
C SER A 80 -19.59 -2.68 -22.09
N SER A 81 -20.23 -1.61 -21.65
CA SER A 81 -20.18 -1.13 -20.26
C SER A 81 -20.59 -2.22 -19.27
N GLU A 82 -21.51 -3.10 -19.66
CA GLU A 82 -21.89 -4.29 -18.88
C GLU A 82 -20.75 -5.31 -18.71
N ALA A 83 -19.95 -5.59 -19.76
CA ALA A 83 -18.81 -6.49 -19.63
C ALA A 83 -17.73 -5.92 -18.70
N LEU A 84 -17.49 -4.60 -18.75
CA LEU A 84 -16.59 -3.89 -17.85
C LEU A 84 -17.07 -3.95 -16.38
N LYS A 85 -18.37 -3.77 -16.14
CA LYS A 85 -18.96 -3.90 -14.79
C LYS A 85 -18.83 -5.31 -14.25
N GLU A 86 -19.13 -6.31 -15.06
CA GLU A 86 -18.99 -7.72 -14.67
C GLU A 86 -17.53 -8.07 -14.37
N LEU A 87 -16.58 -7.61 -15.20
CA LEU A 87 -15.14 -7.74 -14.91
C LEU A 87 -14.79 -7.17 -13.53
N LEU A 88 -15.22 -5.92 -13.25
CA LEU A 88 -14.93 -5.26 -11.98
C LEU A 88 -15.56 -5.98 -10.78
N ARG A 89 -16.80 -6.47 -10.93
CA ARG A 89 -17.51 -7.25 -9.90
C ARG A 89 -16.77 -8.56 -9.61
N TRP A 90 -16.41 -9.31 -10.65
CA TRP A 90 -15.67 -10.56 -10.50
C TRP A 90 -14.27 -10.33 -9.92
N ASN A 91 -13.56 -9.29 -10.36
CA ASN A 91 -12.25 -8.96 -9.83
C ASN A 91 -12.35 -8.62 -8.33
N SER A 92 -13.35 -7.82 -7.93
CA SER A 92 -13.60 -7.50 -6.52
C SER A 92 -13.90 -8.75 -5.69
N PHE A 93 -14.74 -9.64 -6.21
CA PHE A 93 -15.10 -10.89 -5.55
C PHE A 93 -13.88 -11.80 -5.34
N VAL A 94 -13.08 -12.03 -6.39
CA VAL A 94 -11.89 -12.89 -6.27
C VAL A 94 -10.81 -12.27 -5.39
N SER A 95 -10.61 -10.95 -5.43
CA SER A 95 -9.63 -10.28 -4.55
C SER A 95 -10.00 -10.42 -3.07
N VAL A 96 -11.28 -10.33 -2.71
CA VAL A 96 -11.73 -10.60 -1.34
C VAL A 96 -11.45 -12.05 -0.94
N ILE A 97 -11.77 -13.01 -1.81
CA ILE A 97 -11.46 -14.43 -1.57
C ILE A 97 -9.94 -14.63 -1.42
N SER A 98 -9.12 -13.98 -2.23
CA SER A 98 -7.66 -14.03 -2.16
C SER A 98 -7.13 -13.53 -0.81
N ILE A 99 -7.68 -12.43 -0.28
CA ILE A 99 -7.33 -11.92 1.06
C ILE A 99 -7.63 -13.00 2.12
N PHE A 100 -8.83 -13.57 2.10
CA PHE A 100 -9.18 -14.65 3.03
C PHE A 100 -8.30 -15.89 2.83
N GLY A 101 -7.96 -16.25 1.59
CA GLY A 101 -7.08 -17.36 1.27
C GLY A 101 -5.67 -17.18 1.83
N MET A 102 -5.10 -15.99 1.69
CA MET A 102 -3.80 -15.63 2.28
C MET A 102 -3.83 -15.69 3.82
N ILE A 103 -4.86 -15.12 4.44
CA ILE A 103 -5.02 -15.15 5.91
C ILE A 103 -5.18 -16.60 6.41
N THR A 104 -6.01 -17.39 5.72
CA THR A 104 -6.28 -18.79 6.07
C THR A 104 -5.02 -19.63 5.94
N TYR A 105 -4.28 -19.50 4.84
CA TYR A 105 -2.99 -20.17 4.66
C TYR A 105 -2.05 -19.90 5.85
N PHE A 106 -2.01 -18.66 6.33
CA PHE A 106 -1.17 -18.28 7.47
C PHE A 106 -1.62 -18.83 8.81
N GLN A 107 -2.92 -18.99 9.02
CA GLN A 107 -3.44 -19.64 10.24
C GLN A 107 -3.03 -21.12 10.33
N PHE A 108 -2.84 -21.78 9.19
CA PHE A 108 -2.42 -23.17 9.13
C PHE A 108 -0.91 -23.36 8.97
N ARG A 109 -0.16 -22.29 8.71
CA ARG A 109 1.28 -22.38 8.56
C ARG A 109 1.96 -22.54 9.93
N PRO A 110 2.73 -23.62 10.17
CA PRO A 110 3.43 -23.79 11.43
C PRO A 110 4.38 -22.64 11.72
N GLN A 111 4.43 -22.21 12.99
CA GLN A 111 5.31 -21.15 13.51
C GLN A 111 5.00 -19.72 13.03
N ALA A 112 3.96 -19.55 12.21
CA ALA A 112 3.48 -18.25 11.75
C ALA A 112 2.23 -17.79 12.51
N SER A 113 2.11 -16.48 12.64
CA SER A 113 0.97 -15.79 13.24
C SER A 113 0.59 -14.57 12.42
N LEU A 114 -0.68 -14.16 12.50
CA LEU A 114 -1.14 -12.89 11.93
C LEU A 114 -0.37 -11.68 12.50
N GLN A 115 0.19 -11.81 13.70
CA GLN A 115 1.04 -10.77 14.28
C GLN A 115 2.37 -10.61 13.55
N ASP A 116 2.91 -11.66 12.93
CA ASP A 116 4.21 -11.64 12.23
C ASP A 116 4.12 -10.87 10.90
N VAL A 117 2.92 -10.75 10.32
CA VAL A 117 2.66 -9.86 9.16
C VAL A 117 2.27 -8.45 9.59
N GLY A 118 2.10 -8.20 10.89
CA GLY A 118 1.70 -6.90 11.43
C GLY A 118 0.18 -6.68 11.59
N LEU A 119 -0.64 -7.75 11.51
CA LEU A 119 -2.05 -7.68 11.90
C LEU A 119 -2.17 -7.86 13.42
N ASN A 120 -2.53 -6.78 14.12
CA ASN A 120 -2.67 -6.81 15.56
C ASN A 120 -3.82 -5.91 16.03
N LEU A 121 -4.69 -6.47 16.87
CA LEU A 121 -5.87 -5.79 17.41
C LEU A 121 -5.56 -4.93 18.65
N ARG A 122 -4.33 -4.94 19.17
CA ARG A 122 -3.95 -4.11 20.31
C ARG A 122 -3.70 -2.68 19.88
N GLY A 123 -4.31 -1.73 20.59
CA GLY A 123 -4.08 -0.30 20.37
C GLY A 123 -4.57 0.20 19.01
N LEU A 124 -5.67 -0.35 18.48
CA LEU A 124 -6.24 0.05 17.18
C LEU A 124 -6.44 1.57 17.05
N GLY A 125 -6.89 2.25 18.12
CA GLY A 125 -7.04 3.71 18.11
C GLY A 125 -5.71 4.46 17.92
N HIS A 126 -4.63 3.99 18.55
CA HIS A 126 -3.29 4.56 18.35
C HIS A 126 -2.78 4.27 16.92
N GLN A 127 -2.94 3.03 16.43
CA GLN A 127 -2.59 2.67 15.06
C GLN A 127 -3.35 3.52 14.02
N PHE A 128 -4.64 3.76 14.27
CA PHE A 128 -5.47 4.62 13.45
C PHE A 128 -4.96 6.06 13.44
N GLY A 129 -4.69 6.61 14.63
CA GLY A 129 -4.12 7.96 14.77
C GLY A 129 -2.77 8.11 14.05
N VAL A 130 -1.88 7.11 14.14
CA VAL A 130 -0.61 7.10 13.40
C VAL A 130 -0.86 7.09 11.89
N GLY A 131 -1.81 6.28 11.40
CA GLY A 131 -2.18 6.23 9.98
C GLY A 131 -2.66 7.59 9.47
N ILE A 132 -3.59 8.22 10.17
CA ILE A 132 -4.10 9.57 9.80
C ILE A 132 -2.99 10.62 9.85
N ALA A 133 -2.16 10.62 10.89
CA ALA A 133 -1.04 11.56 10.98
C ALA A 133 -0.05 11.39 9.83
N CYS A 134 0.27 10.14 9.47
CA CYS A 134 1.13 9.84 8.32
C CYS A 134 0.49 10.29 7.00
N PHE A 135 -0.81 10.04 6.82
CA PHE A 135 -1.55 10.48 5.62
C PHE A 135 -1.47 12.00 5.45
N MET A 136 -1.73 12.76 6.51
CA MET A 136 -1.67 14.22 6.46
C MET A 136 -0.29 14.74 6.05
N LEU A 137 0.80 14.05 6.43
CA LEU A 137 2.16 14.46 6.07
C LEU A 137 2.58 14.01 4.67
N VAL A 138 2.18 12.82 4.26
CA VAL A 138 2.61 12.18 3.01
C VAL A 138 1.76 12.65 1.82
N ALA A 139 0.45 12.81 2.00
CA ALA A 139 -0.47 13.13 0.92
C ALA A 139 -0.11 14.43 0.17
N PRO A 140 0.22 15.56 0.82
CA PRO A 140 0.63 16.77 0.11
C PRO A 140 1.86 16.56 -0.78
N VAL A 141 2.82 15.74 -0.34
CA VAL A 141 4.02 15.43 -1.13
C VAL A 141 3.67 14.59 -2.35
N VAL A 142 2.86 13.54 -2.17
CA VAL A 142 2.43 12.65 -3.26
C VAL A 142 1.60 13.42 -4.29
N PHE A 143 0.63 14.23 -3.85
CA PHE A 143 -0.19 15.04 -4.75
C PHE A 143 0.61 16.16 -5.42
N ALA A 144 1.60 16.76 -4.76
CA ALA A 144 2.49 17.74 -5.40
C ALA A 144 3.32 17.10 -6.52
N ILE A 145 3.82 15.87 -6.31
CA ILE A 145 4.52 15.11 -7.35
C ILE A 145 3.56 14.80 -8.50
N GLN A 146 2.36 14.29 -8.23
CA GLN A 146 1.36 14.02 -9.28
C GLN A 146 1.04 15.30 -10.07
N ALA A 147 0.77 16.41 -9.38
CA ALA A 147 0.46 17.70 -10.00
C ALA A 147 1.63 18.21 -10.85
N MET A 148 2.88 18.01 -10.42
CA MET A 148 4.07 18.34 -11.21
C MET A 148 4.07 17.59 -12.55
N PHE A 149 3.78 16.28 -12.56
CA PHE A 149 3.73 15.49 -13.80
C PHE A 149 2.57 15.89 -14.71
N VAL A 150 1.39 16.12 -14.16
CA VAL A 150 0.20 16.50 -14.94
C VAL A 150 0.34 17.92 -15.50
N LEU A 151 0.68 18.90 -14.65
CA LEU A 151 0.68 20.32 -15.01
C LEU A 151 1.94 20.73 -15.77
N LEU A 152 3.12 20.26 -15.37
CA LEU A 152 4.38 20.69 -15.99
C LEU A 152 4.79 19.80 -17.16
N LEU A 153 4.57 18.49 -17.05
CA LEU A 153 5.01 17.52 -18.06
C LEU A 153 3.90 17.08 -19.02
N LYS A 154 2.67 17.60 -18.84
CA LYS A 154 1.51 17.38 -19.73
C LYS A 154 1.24 15.90 -20.06
N PHE A 155 1.47 15.02 -19.09
CA PHE A 155 1.07 13.62 -19.26
C PHE A 155 -0.46 13.52 -19.30
N GLU A 156 -0.99 12.97 -20.38
CA GLU A 156 -2.42 12.65 -20.48
C GLU A 156 -2.73 11.40 -19.64
N SER A 157 -3.48 11.58 -18.55
CA SER A 157 -4.06 10.46 -17.81
C SER A 157 -5.25 9.89 -18.59
N LYS A 158 -4.99 8.93 -19.48
CA LYS A 158 -6.04 8.16 -20.15
C LYS A 158 -6.54 7.08 -19.19
N HIS A 159 -7.67 7.31 -18.56
CA HIS A 159 -8.32 6.29 -17.73
C HIS A 159 -9.62 5.82 -18.37
N PRO A 160 -9.66 4.60 -18.95
CA PRO A 160 -10.90 3.94 -19.40
C PRO A 160 -11.99 3.87 -18.31
N LEU A 161 -11.59 4.03 -17.05
CA LEU A 161 -12.48 4.13 -15.91
C LEU A 161 -13.35 5.39 -15.96
N ILE A 162 -12.83 6.52 -16.45
CA ILE A 162 -13.59 7.78 -16.52
C ILE A 162 -14.74 7.64 -17.52
N GLU A 163 -14.46 7.06 -18.69
CA GLU A 163 -15.48 6.78 -19.72
C GLU A 163 -16.58 5.84 -19.17
N LEU A 164 -16.18 4.77 -18.47
CA LEU A 164 -17.13 3.84 -17.83
C LEU A 164 -18.03 4.54 -16.80
N LEU A 165 -17.47 5.46 -16.01
CA LEU A 165 -18.19 6.17 -14.95
C LEU A 165 -19.12 7.26 -15.48
N GLN A 166 -18.82 7.83 -16.65
CA GLN A 166 -19.74 8.73 -17.34
C GLN A 166 -20.99 7.99 -17.85
N ASP A 167 -20.82 6.76 -18.33
CA ASP A 167 -21.92 5.93 -18.86
C ASP A 167 -22.79 5.30 -17.75
N ASP A 168 -22.20 4.88 -16.63
CA ASP A 168 -22.93 4.33 -15.48
C ASP A 168 -22.36 4.80 -14.14
N PRO A 169 -23.01 5.80 -13.49
CA PRO A 169 -22.60 6.28 -12.19
C PRO A 169 -22.60 5.21 -11.09
N SER A 170 -23.36 4.11 -11.24
CA SER A 170 -23.39 3.03 -10.23
C SER A 170 -22.10 2.20 -10.20
N ALA A 171 -21.34 2.16 -11.30
CA ALA A 171 -20.01 1.56 -11.33
C ALA A 171 -19.02 2.27 -10.40
N PHE A 172 -19.26 3.54 -10.07
CA PHE A 172 -18.44 4.30 -9.13
C PHE A 172 -18.31 3.60 -7.79
N TYR A 173 -19.41 3.09 -7.24
CA TYR A 173 -19.40 2.48 -5.90
C TYR A 173 -18.59 1.19 -5.87
N VAL A 174 -18.62 0.40 -6.93
CA VAL A 174 -17.80 -0.82 -7.05
C VAL A 174 -16.33 -0.45 -7.17
N CYS A 175 -16.00 0.53 -8.01
CA CYS A 175 -14.63 1.02 -8.16
C CYS A 175 -14.08 1.61 -6.86
N ALA A 176 -14.89 2.42 -6.16
CA ALA A 176 -14.52 3.04 -4.91
C ALA A 176 -14.32 1.98 -3.81
N PHE A 177 -15.18 0.97 -3.73
CA PHE A 177 -14.99 -0.13 -2.79
C PHE A 177 -13.70 -0.91 -3.07
N LEU A 178 -13.44 -1.24 -4.35
CA LEU A 178 -12.22 -1.93 -4.76
C LEU A 178 -10.98 -1.09 -4.42
N ALA A 179 -10.95 0.17 -4.83
CA ALA A 179 -9.80 1.05 -4.67
C ALA A 179 -9.55 1.51 -3.22
N VAL A 180 -10.60 1.74 -2.42
CA VAL A 180 -10.45 2.31 -1.06
C VAL A 180 -10.34 1.23 0.01
N VAL A 181 -10.89 0.03 -0.24
CA VAL A 181 -10.94 -1.03 0.78
C VAL A 181 -10.13 -2.24 0.35
N VAL A 182 -10.49 -2.87 -0.76
CA VAL A 182 -9.93 -4.17 -1.14
C VAL A 182 -8.46 -4.07 -1.55
N ALA A 183 -8.13 -3.12 -2.43
CA ALA A 183 -6.77 -2.91 -2.92
C ALA A 183 -5.80 -2.55 -1.77
N PRO A 184 -6.06 -1.56 -0.90
CA PRO A 184 -5.18 -1.27 0.24
C PRO A 184 -4.96 -2.47 1.16
N ILE A 185 -6.01 -3.24 1.48
CA ILE A 185 -5.85 -4.42 2.35
C ILE A 185 -4.98 -5.48 1.67
N SER A 186 -5.27 -5.81 0.41
CA SER A 186 -4.55 -6.83 -0.35
C SER A 186 -3.09 -6.43 -0.57
N GLU A 187 -2.86 -5.22 -1.06
CA GLU A 187 -1.55 -4.73 -1.43
C GLU A 187 -0.66 -4.50 -0.20
N GLU A 188 -1.17 -3.89 0.88
CA GLU A 188 -0.35 -3.75 2.08
C GLU A 188 0.02 -5.11 2.69
N LEU A 189 -0.89 -6.10 2.63
CA LEU A 189 -0.57 -7.45 3.08
C LEU A 189 0.54 -8.09 2.22
N VAL A 190 0.47 -7.99 0.89
CA VAL A 190 1.45 -8.56 -0.03
C VAL A 190 2.79 -7.82 0.05
N PHE A 191 2.80 -6.50 -0.10
CA PHE A 191 4.04 -5.74 -0.27
C PHE A 191 4.74 -5.44 1.05
N ARG A 192 3.98 -5.14 2.13
CA ARG A 192 4.55 -4.72 3.42
C ARG A 192 4.63 -5.92 4.34
N GLY A 193 3.52 -6.64 4.47
CA GLY A 193 3.46 -7.90 5.20
C GLY A 193 4.47 -8.90 4.68
N PHE A 194 4.30 -9.39 3.45
CA PHE A 194 5.07 -10.53 2.94
C PHE A 194 6.39 -10.18 2.26
N LEU A 195 6.36 -9.35 1.21
CA LEU A 195 7.54 -9.06 0.41
C LEU A 195 8.59 -8.31 1.22
N GLN A 196 8.22 -7.20 1.86
CA GLN A 196 9.17 -6.45 2.69
C GLN A 196 9.64 -7.28 3.89
N GLY A 197 8.76 -8.00 4.58
CA GLY A 197 9.16 -8.89 5.69
C GLY A 197 10.14 -9.99 5.27
N TRP A 198 9.98 -10.56 4.08
CA TRP A 198 10.94 -11.51 3.51
C TRP A 198 12.27 -10.85 3.13
N LEU A 199 12.23 -9.66 2.50
CA LEU A 199 13.42 -8.90 2.13
C LEU A 199 14.26 -8.46 3.34
N GLU A 200 13.61 -8.18 4.48
CA GLU A 200 14.28 -7.85 5.74
C GLU A 200 15.16 -9.00 6.27
N ARG A 201 14.92 -10.25 5.83
CA ARG A 201 15.73 -11.43 6.17
C ARG A 201 16.89 -11.68 5.21
N LEU A 202 17.06 -10.91 4.14
CA LEU A 202 18.16 -11.10 3.16
C LEU A 202 19.57 -11.18 3.78
N PRO A 203 19.92 -10.40 4.82
CA PRO A 203 21.21 -10.56 5.48
C PRO A 203 21.42 -11.95 6.11
N LEU A 204 20.35 -12.56 6.61
CA LEU A 204 20.36 -13.88 7.26
C LEU A 204 20.43 -15.03 6.25
N PHE A 205 19.75 -14.87 5.10
CA PHE A 205 19.76 -15.87 4.04
C PHE A 205 21.12 -16.12 3.40
N ARG A 206 22.09 -15.22 3.56
CA ARG A 206 23.46 -15.43 3.08
C ARG A 206 24.15 -16.63 3.74
N ALA A 207 23.64 -17.09 4.89
CA ALA A 207 24.21 -18.22 5.63
C ALA A 207 23.53 -19.57 5.32
N ASP A 208 22.26 -19.60 4.88
CA ASP A 208 21.49 -20.84 4.73
C ASP A 208 20.38 -20.74 3.64
N MET A 209 20.47 -21.63 2.65
CA MET A 209 19.51 -21.74 1.54
C MET A 209 18.16 -22.31 1.98
N ASP A 210 18.13 -23.21 2.96
CA ASP A 210 16.87 -23.81 3.43
C ASP A 210 16.03 -22.77 4.16
N SER A 211 16.66 -21.90 4.95
CA SER A 211 16.03 -20.74 5.56
C SER A 211 15.49 -19.75 4.51
N PHE A 212 16.23 -19.50 3.43
CA PHE A 212 15.78 -18.66 2.30
C PHE A 212 14.54 -19.22 1.61
N LEU A 213 14.55 -20.51 1.27
CA LEU A 213 13.48 -21.15 0.50
C LEU A 213 12.25 -21.48 1.34
N LEU A 214 12.44 -22.08 2.51
CA LEU A 214 11.38 -22.67 3.34
C LEU A 214 10.98 -21.81 4.54
N GLY A 215 11.75 -20.76 4.85
CA GLY A 215 11.44 -19.86 5.96
C GLY A 215 11.71 -20.43 7.35
N ARG A 216 12.54 -21.48 7.47
CA ARG A 216 12.82 -22.12 8.76
C ARG A 216 13.49 -21.15 9.74
N ARG A 217 13.18 -21.38 11.03
CA ARG A 217 13.78 -20.70 12.17
C ARG A 217 15.07 -21.44 12.52
N GLN A 218 16.23 -20.81 12.35
CA GLN A 218 17.47 -21.36 12.89
C GLN A 218 17.44 -21.19 14.42
N THR A 219 17.61 -22.29 15.15
CA THR A 219 17.64 -22.33 16.62
C THR A 219 19.06 -22.65 17.11
N SER A 220 20.09 -22.04 16.52
CA SER A 220 21.48 -22.24 16.97
C SER A 220 21.91 -21.04 17.84
N GLU A 221 22.52 -21.31 19.00
CA GLU A 221 23.01 -20.28 19.94
C GLU A 221 24.13 -19.41 19.33
N GLU A 222 24.87 -19.93 18.34
CA GLU A 222 25.90 -19.18 17.60
C GLU A 222 25.29 -18.17 16.61
N ASP A 223 24.16 -18.51 15.97
CA ASP A 223 23.42 -17.58 15.11
C ASP A 223 22.74 -16.47 15.94
N ASP A 224 22.24 -16.77 17.14
CA ASP A 224 21.67 -15.78 18.06
C ASP A 224 22.70 -14.71 18.50
N LEU A 225 23.98 -15.10 18.60
CA LEU A 225 25.09 -14.17 18.91
C LEU A 225 25.48 -13.32 17.69
N LEU A 226 25.60 -13.93 16.50
CA LEU A 226 25.82 -13.21 15.24
C LEU A 226 24.65 -12.26 14.93
N TYR A 227 23.43 -12.68 15.28
CA TYR A 227 22.20 -11.90 15.23
C TYR A 227 22.24 -10.74 16.24
N CYS A 228 22.62 -10.95 17.50
CA CYS A 228 22.74 -9.85 18.46
C CYS A 228 23.84 -8.83 18.08
N GLU A 229 24.86 -9.22 17.32
CA GLU A 229 25.85 -8.29 16.76
C GLU A 229 25.36 -7.55 15.52
N THR A 230 24.73 -8.23 14.56
CA THR A 230 24.19 -7.61 13.34
C THR A 230 22.93 -6.79 13.59
N ASN A 231 22.07 -7.22 14.52
CA ASN A 231 20.79 -6.60 14.86
C ASN A 231 20.85 -5.66 16.08
N ARG A 232 22.03 -5.46 16.68
CA ARG A 232 22.30 -4.27 17.54
C ARG A 232 22.00 -2.95 16.80
N ASP A 233 21.97 -3.00 15.47
CA ASP A 233 21.62 -1.92 14.55
C ASP A 233 20.15 -1.93 14.05
N THR A 234 19.23 -2.72 14.61
CA THR A 234 17.76 -2.65 14.33
C THR A 234 17.13 -1.28 14.57
N ARG A 235 17.85 -0.38 15.25
CA ARG A 235 17.50 1.05 15.33
C ARG A 235 17.60 1.76 13.98
N ARG A 236 18.49 1.31 13.09
CA ARG A 236 18.71 1.87 11.76
C ARG A 236 17.69 1.34 10.76
N VAL A 237 17.23 2.23 9.89
CA VAL A 237 16.25 1.92 8.85
C VAL A 237 16.91 0.99 7.82
N ALA A 238 16.41 -0.24 7.67
CA ALA A 238 16.83 -1.12 6.59
C ALA A 238 16.22 -0.59 5.28
N LEU A 239 16.97 0.24 4.56
CA LEU A 239 16.48 0.95 3.38
C LEU A 239 16.24 0.02 2.19
N MET A 240 17.07 -1.02 2.03
CA MET A 240 16.98 -1.92 0.87
C MET A 240 15.64 -2.65 0.75
N PRO A 241 15.11 -3.30 1.82
CA PRO A 241 13.76 -3.88 1.77
C PRO A 241 12.67 -2.89 1.36
N ILE A 242 12.74 -1.66 1.90
CA ILE A 242 11.77 -0.61 1.61
C ILE A 242 11.86 -0.19 0.14
N ILE A 243 13.06 0.10 -0.37
CA ILE A 243 13.27 0.56 -1.75
C ILE A 243 12.86 -0.52 -2.74
N ILE A 244 13.26 -1.77 -2.52
CA ILE A 244 12.92 -2.88 -3.43
C ILE A 244 11.41 -3.11 -3.45
N SER A 245 10.77 -3.26 -2.28
CA SER A 245 9.32 -3.44 -2.21
C SER A 245 8.55 -2.28 -2.86
N SER A 246 8.99 -1.04 -2.62
CA SER A 246 8.39 0.17 -3.21
C SER A 246 8.55 0.24 -4.72
N THR A 247 9.68 -0.23 -5.24
CA THR A 247 9.95 -0.28 -6.68
C THR A 247 9.03 -1.30 -7.35
N VAL A 248 8.92 -2.50 -6.79
CA VAL A 248 8.04 -3.55 -7.32
C VAL A 248 6.57 -3.07 -7.29
N PHE A 249 6.14 -2.45 -6.19
CA PHE A 249 4.82 -1.85 -6.07
C PHE A 249 4.54 -0.83 -7.19
N ALA A 250 5.45 0.13 -7.38
CA ALA A 250 5.31 1.17 -8.40
C ALA A 250 5.27 0.59 -9.82
N LEU A 251 6.12 -0.39 -10.13
CA LEU A 251 6.18 -1.02 -11.45
C LEU A 251 4.91 -1.82 -11.80
N MET A 252 4.20 -2.35 -10.81
CA MET A 252 2.90 -3.00 -11.06
C MET A 252 1.83 -2.02 -11.55
N HIS A 253 2.05 -0.72 -11.43
CA HIS A 253 1.15 0.34 -11.87
C HIS A 253 1.62 1.01 -13.17
N PHE A 254 2.60 0.44 -13.88
CA PHE A 254 3.23 1.06 -15.06
C PHE A 254 2.25 1.38 -16.20
N SER A 255 1.13 0.67 -16.29
CA SER A 255 0.09 0.90 -17.30
C SER A 255 -0.79 2.13 -17.04
N HIS A 256 -0.66 2.81 -15.90
CA HIS A 256 -1.51 3.92 -15.48
C HIS A 256 -0.90 5.31 -15.74
N GLY A 257 0.05 5.43 -16.69
CA GLY A 257 0.65 6.72 -17.04
C GLY A 257 1.71 7.17 -16.04
N PRO A 258 1.68 8.42 -15.51
CA PRO A 258 2.71 8.93 -14.60
C PRO A 258 2.62 8.36 -13.18
N ASP A 259 1.52 7.70 -12.83
CA ASP A 259 1.20 7.19 -11.49
C ASP A 259 2.30 6.38 -10.79
N PRO A 260 3.12 5.53 -11.46
CA PRO A 260 4.20 4.79 -10.80
C PRO A 260 5.14 5.67 -9.98
N ILE A 261 5.38 6.91 -10.39
CA ILE A 261 6.36 7.79 -9.74
C ILE A 261 5.82 8.29 -8.37
N PRO A 262 4.67 8.98 -8.28
CA PRO A 262 4.08 9.30 -6.99
C PRO A 262 3.78 8.06 -6.13
N LEU A 263 3.35 6.95 -6.74
CA LEU A 263 3.12 5.69 -6.04
C LEU A 263 4.42 5.10 -5.45
N PHE A 264 5.57 5.27 -6.09
CA PHE A 264 6.86 4.91 -5.51
C PHE A 264 7.14 5.68 -4.22
N PHE A 265 6.92 7.00 -4.20
CA PHE A 265 7.13 7.82 -2.99
C PHE A 265 6.12 7.51 -1.87
N LEU A 266 4.86 7.25 -2.23
CA LEU A 266 3.87 6.71 -1.30
C LEU A 266 4.39 5.40 -0.71
N ALA A 267 4.85 4.48 -1.56
CA ALA A 267 5.30 3.17 -1.13
C ALA A 267 6.53 3.22 -0.23
N LEU A 268 7.45 4.16 -0.45
CA LEU A 268 8.59 4.41 0.44
C LEU A 268 8.12 4.82 1.84
N ALA A 269 7.13 5.73 1.92
CA ALA A 269 6.58 6.17 3.18
C ALA A 269 5.87 5.02 3.92
N LEU A 270 5.06 4.23 3.21
CA LEU A 270 4.38 3.06 3.77
C LEU A 270 5.38 2.01 4.26
N GLY A 271 6.42 1.71 3.48
CA GLY A 271 7.46 0.76 3.86
C GLY A 271 8.25 1.21 5.08
N PHE A 272 8.52 2.52 5.22
CA PHE A 272 9.09 3.09 6.43
C PHE A 272 8.14 2.94 7.63
N VAL A 273 6.87 3.34 7.50
CA VAL A 273 5.88 3.23 8.58
C VAL A 273 5.74 1.77 9.04
N TYR A 274 5.66 0.83 8.10
CA TYR A 274 5.60 -0.59 8.40
C TYR A 274 6.87 -1.07 9.11
N GLN A 275 8.06 -0.68 8.64
CA GLN A 275 9.30 -1.10 9.28
C GLN A 275 9.42 -0.59 10.72
N ARG A 276 8.95 0.64 10.98
CA ARG A 276 9.03 1.26 12.31
C ARG A 276 8.00 0.70 13.28
N THR A 277 6.76 0.52 12.83
CA THR A 277 5.63 0.15 13.71
C THR A 277 5.34 -1.34 13.70
N HIS A 278 5.76 -2.04 12.65
CA HIS A 278 5.36 -3.42 12.34
C HIS A 278 3.83 -3.61 12.40
N ARG A 279 3.09 -2.62 11.90
CA ARG A 279 1.63 -2.62 11.83
C ARG A 279 1.18 -2.39 10.38
N LEU A 280 0.24 -3.23 9.91
CA LEU A 280 -0.39 -3.03 8.61
C LEU A 280 -1.46 -1.95 8.66
N LEU A 281 -2.20 -1.81 9.77
CA LEU A 281 -3.34 -0.90 9.83
C LEU A 281 -2.98 0.57 9.52
N PRO A 282 -1.88 1.17 10.06
CA PRO A 282 -1.48 2.52 9.66
C PRO A 282 -1.20 2.63 8.16
N CYS A 283 -0.60 1.62 7.55
CA CYS A 283 -0.30 1.59 6.12
C CYS A 283 -1.59 1.51 5.28
N ILE A 284 -2.50 0.62 5.67
CA ILE A 284 -3.82 0.46 5.04
C ILE A 284 -4.59 1.77 5.11
N ILE A 285 -4.55 2.48 6.24
CA ILE A 285 -5.24 3.77 6.40
C ILE A 285 -4.64 4.83 5.49
N VAL A 286 -3.31 4.99 5.46
CA VAL A 286 -2.67 5.97 4.59
C VAL A 286 -3.04 5.72 3.13
N HIS A 287 -2.96 4.46 2.70
CA HIS A 287 -3.28 4.04 1.34
C HIS A 287 -4.77 4.25 1.03
N ALA A 288 -5.68 3.79 1.89
CA ALA A 288 -7.12 3.97 1.74
C ALA A 288 -7.53 5.45 1.70
N CYS A 289 -6.93 6.30 2.54
CA CYS A 289 -7.20 7.74 2.53
C CYS A 289 -6.71 8.41 1.24
N LEU A 290 -5.56 8.01 0.71
CA LEU A 290 -5.08 8.52 -0.59
C LEU A 290 -6.04 8.11 -1.72
N ASN A 291 -6.38 6.82 -1.81
CA ASN A 291 -7.30 6.32 -2.84
C ASN A 291 -8.70 6.93 -2.69
N GLY A 292 -9.18 7.10 -1.46
CA GLY A 292 -10.47 7.75 -1.18
C GLY A 292 -10.48 9.22 -1.59
N THR A 293 -9.37 9.94 -1.38
CA THR A 293 -9.22 11.32 -1.85
C THR A 293 -9.25 11.38 -3.37
N THR A 294 -8.53 10.49 -4.05
CA THR A 294 -8.53 10.42 -5.53
C THR A 294 -9.91 10.06 -6.08
N MET A 295 -10.61 9.09 -5.47
CA MET A 295 -11.98 8.73 -5.87
C MET A 295 -12.98 9.86 -5.63
N LEU A 296 -12.83 10.63 -4.55
CA LEU A 296 -13.65 11.81 -4.30
C LEU A 296 -13.40 12.91 -5.34
N LEU A 297 -12.13 13.19 -5.67
CA LEU A 297 -11.78 14.15 -6.72
C LEU A 297 -12.32 13.72 -8.08
N LEU A 298 -12.25 12.42 -8.39
CA LEU A 298 -12.84 11.85 -9.59
C LEU A 298 -14.35 12.07 -9.62
N TRP A 299 -15.07 11.75 -8.54
CA TRP A 299 -16.51 11.99 -8.45
C TRP A 299 -16.87 13.46 -8.71
N LEU A 300 -16.19 14.39 -8.04
CA LEU A 300 -16.43 15.82 -8.21
C LEU A 300 -16.14 16.30 -9.65
N SER A 301 -15.13 15.73 -10.31
CA SER A 301 -14.83 16.06 -11.71
C SER A 301 -15.89 15.54 -12.69
N LEU A 302 -16.53 14.41 -12.40
CA LEU A 302 -17.61 13.88 -13.21
C LEU A 302 -18.87 14.75 -13.12
N ASP A 303 -19.18 15.25 -11.92
CA ASP A 303 -20.29 16.20 -11.69
C ASP A 303 -20.08 17.54 -12.45
N GLU A 304 -18.84 17.95 -12.68
CA GLU A 304 -18.51 19.12 -13.49
C GLU A 304 -18.62 18.85 -15.01
N LEU A 305 -18.25 17.65 -15.47
CA LEU A 305 -18.34 17.25 -16.88
C LEU A 305 -19.77 16.92 -17.32
N GLY A 306 -20.65 16.57 -16.38
CA GLY A 306 -22.09 16.37 -16.62
C GLY A 306 -22.92 17.66 -16.68
N LYS A 307 -22.29 18.83 -16.50
CA LYS A 307 -22.85 20.16 -16.74
C LYS A 307 -22.35 20.74 -18.06
#